data_AF-A0A0K2B6U2-F1
#
_entry.id   AF-A0A0K2B6U2-F1
#
_cell.length_a   1.000
_cell.length_b   1.000
_cell.length_c   1.000
_cell.angle_alpha   90.00
_cell.angle_beta   90.00
_cell.angle_gamma   90.00
#
_symmetry.space_group_name_H-M   'P 1'
#
loop_
_entity.id
_entity.type
_entity.pdbx_description
1 polymer ?
#
loop_
_entity_poly.entity_id
_entity_poly.type
_entity_poly.pdbx_seq_one_letter_code
_entity_poly.pdbx_strand_id
1 'polypeptide(L)'
;MSNTDKPYEVLITGAGFSQPARFATVEEAYAEAHRVRKDAEAGERVTFTNLIGQTGAHLVLGIRINGWNPITNTWLTHADLWSARKPSPDALTPIPADWHGVPLPDDWYGKSTAV
;
A
#
# COMPACT_ATOMS: atom_id res chain seq x y z
N MET A 1 -17.38 7.57 3.51
CA MET A 1 -16.92 6.53 2.57
C MET A 1 -16.61 5.30 3.39
N SER A 2 -17.22 4.16 3.05
CA SER A 2 -16.96 2.90 3.76
C SER A 2 -15.60 2.34 3.32
N ASN A 3 -14.92 1.58 4.18
CA ASN A 3 -13.68 0.90 3.77
C ASN A 3 -13.95 -0.15 2.66
N THR A 4 -15.20 -0.54 2.47
CA THR A 4 -15.65 -1.45 1.40
C THR A 4 -15.64 -0.78 0.02
N ASP A 5 -15.84 0.54 -0.06
CA ASP A 5 -15.82 1.27 -1.34
C ASP A 5 -14.38 1.42 -1.88
N LYS A 6 -13.40 1.45 -0.97
CA LYS A 6 -11.98 1.58 -1.28
C LYS A 6 -11.17 0.66 -0.35
N PRO A 7 -11.16 -0.65 -0.65
CA PRO A 7 -10.59 -1.66 0.23
C PRO A 7 -9.06 -1.75 0.13
N TYR A 8 -8.41 -0.93 -0.68
CA TYR A 8 -6.96 -0.91 -0.80
C TYR A 8 -6.40 0.44 -0.38
N GLU A 9 -5.26 0.39 0.31
CA GLU A 9 -4.59 1.58 0.82
C GLU A 9 -3.10 1.50 0.55
N VAL A 10 -2.54 2.53 -0.08
CA VAL A 10 -1.09 2.73 -0.17
C VAL A 10 -0.67 3.71 0.91
N LEU A 11 0.08 3.21 1.89
CA LEU A 11 0.68 4.01 2.94
C LEU A 11 2.07 4.48 2.50
N ILE A 12 2.19 5.78 2.25
CA ILE A 12 3.45 6.44 1.92
C ILE A 12 4.02 7.06 3.19
N THR A 13 5.28 6.78 3.50
CA THR A 13 5.98 7.29 4.68
C THR A 13 7.16 8.15 4.27
N GLY A 14 7.27 9.35 4.83
CA GLY A 14 8.43 10.25 4.75
C GLY A 14 8.94 10.64 6.14
N ALA A 15 9.89 11.59 6.20
CA ALA A 15 10.46 12.04 7.47
C ALA A 15 9.44 12.82 8.32
N GLY A 16 8.75 12.15 9.23
CA GLY A 16 7.72 12.74 10.10
C GLY A 16 6.32 12.83 9.48
N PHE A 17 6.13 12.24 8.31
CA PHE A 17 4.87 12.25 7.57
C PHE A 17 4.49 10.83 7.20
N SER A 18 3.24 10.43 7.42
CA SER A 18 2.65 9.28 6.73
C SER A 18 1.25 9.63 6.26
N GLN A 19 0.90 9.14 5.07
CA GLN A 19 -0.46 9.25 4.59
C GLN A 19 -0.92 7.99 3.87
N PRO A 20 -2.11 7.50 4.20
CA PRO A 20 -2.82 6.57 3.34
C PRO A 20 -3.48 7.25 2.14
N ALA A 21 -3.22 6.74 0.94
CA ALA A 21 -4.05 6.96 -0.24
C ALA A 21 -4.93 5.74 -0.46
N ARG A 22 -6.23 5.92 -0.70
CA ARG A 22 -7.20 4.83 -0.83
C ARG A 22 -7.68 4.62 -2.26
N PHE A 23 -7.78 3.35 -2.66
CA PHE A 23 -8.05 2.88 -4.01
C PHE A 23 -9.20 1.86 -4.02
N ALA A 24 -9.93 1.82 -5.13
CA ALA A 24 -11.05 0.91 -5.29
C ALA A 24 -10.58 -0.50 -5.67
N THR A 25 -9.47 -0.60 -6.40
CA THR A 25 -8.91 -1.88 -6.85
C THR A 25 -7.47 -2.08 -6.40
N VAL A 26 -7.04 -3.34 -6.39
CA VAL A 26 -5.67 -3.72 -6.02
C VAL A 26 -4.68 -3.25 -7.08
N GLU A 27 -5.07 -3.29 -8.35
CA GLU A 27 -4.27 -2.86 -9.49
C GLU A 27 -3.97 -1.35 -9.42
N GLU A 28 -4.95 -0.53 -9.03
CA GLU A 28 -4.76 0.90 -8.79
C GLU A 28 -3.75 1.16 -7.67
N ALA A 29 -3.85 0.39 -6.57
CA ALA A 29 -2.94 0.50 -5.44
C ALA A 29 -1.51 0.10 -5.82
N TYR A 30 -1.33 -1.00 -6.56
CA TYR A 30 -0.02 -1.40 -7.08
C TYR A 30 0.56 -0.38 -8.06
N ALA A 31 -0.26 0.12 -9.00
CA ALA A 31 0.18 1.13 -9.95
C ALA A 31 0.70 2.40 -9.24
N GLU A 32 -0.02 2.88 -8.22
CA GLU A 32 0.42 4.02 -7.43
C GLU A 32 1.69 3.69 -6.63
N ALA A 33 1.75 2.54 -5.95
CA ALA A 33 2.91 2.15 -5.16
C ALA A 33 4.18 2.06 -6.03
N HIS A 34 4.08 1.49 -7.24
CA HIS A 34 5.19 1.43 -8.19
C HIS A 34 5.57 2.79 -8.76
N ARG A 35 4.59 3.66 -9.05
CA ARG A 35 4.86 5.05 -9.46
C ARG A 35 5.65 5.79 -8.39
N VAL A 36 5.17 5.78 -7.15
CA VAL A 36 5.82 6.43 -6.00
C VAL A 36 7.22 5.85 -5.75
N ARG A 37 7.38 4.52 -5.87
CA ARG A 37 8.68 3.85 -5.77
C ARG A 37 9.65 4.37 -6.82
N LYS A 38 9.23 4.45 -8.08
CA LYS A 38 10.06 4.94 -9.19
C LYS A 38 10.52 6.37 -8.96
N ASP A 39 9.62 7.25 -8.54
CA ASP A 39 9.94 8.65 -8.23
C ASP A 39 10.95 8.72 -7.07
N ALA A 40 10.73 7.92 -6.03
CA ALA A 40 11.62 7.85 -4.87
C ALA A 40 13.02 7.31 -5.21
N GLU A 41 13.11 6.27 -6.05
CA GLU A 41 14.37 5.69 -6.53
C GLU A 41 15.13 6.67 -7.45
N ALA A 42 14.43 7.56 -8.14
CA ALA A 42 15.03 8.68 -8.88
C ALA A 42 15.47 9.85 -7.97
N GLY A 43 15.20 9.79 -6.66
CA GLY A 43 15.49 10.86 -5.71
C GLY A 43 14.49 12.03 -5.77
N GLU A 44 13.36 11.85 -6.46
CA GLU A 44 12.33 12.86 -6.56
C GLU A 44 11.51 12.95 -5.26
N ARG A 45 10.93 14.12 -5.02
CA ARG A 45 10.03 14.33 -3.88
C ARG A 45 8.60 14.05 -4.31
N VAL A 46 7.89 13.27 -3.52
CA VAL A 46 6.48 12.97 -3.75
C VAL A 46 5.63 13.88 -2.87
N THR A 47 4.57 14.43 -3.45
CA THR A 47 3.62 15.27 -2.72
C THR A 47 2.61 14.39 -1.99
N PHE A 48 2.52 14.52 -0.67
CA PHE A 48 1.49 13.86 0.14
C PHE A 48 1.13 14.72 1.36
N THR A 49 -0.01 14.41 1.97
CA THR A 49 -0.65 15.17 3.05
C THR A 49 -0.52 14.43 4.37
N ASN A 50 0.04 15.01 5.43
CA ASN A 50 0.09 14.32 6.72
C ASN A 50 -1.29 14.14 7.37
N LEU A 51 -1.32 13.39 8.48
CA LEU A 51 -2.51 13.13 9.30
C LEU A 51 -3.23 14.39 9.82
N ILE A 52 -2.57 15.55 9.84
CA ILE A 52 -3.16 16.82 10.26
C ILE A 52 -3.54 17.73 9.08
N GLY A 53 -3.53 17.20 7.84
CA GLY A 53 -4.03 17.90 6.66
C GLY A 53 -3.01 18.78 5.93
N GLN A 54 -1.72 18.73 6.29
CA GLN A 54 -0.69 19.53 5.62
C GLN A 54 -0.09 18.78 4.44
N THR A 55 -0.19 19.37 3.25
CA THR A 55 0.39 18.85 2.01
C THR A 55 1.78 19.43 1.76
N GLY A 56 2.74 18.58 1.40
CA GLY A 56 4.08 19.00 1.03
C GLY A 56 4.79 17.97 0.16
N ALA A 57 5.86 18.39 -0.51
CA ALA A 57 6.74 17.52 -1.28
C ALA A 57 7.87 16.98 -0.38
N HIS A 58 7.90 15.66 -0.18
CA HIS A 58 8.80 15.01 0.76
C HIS A 58 9.55 13.84 0.11
N LEU A 59 10.72 13.51 0.67
CA LEU A 59 11.41 12.26 0.35
C LEU A 59 10.59 11.08 0.89
N VAL A 60 10.40 10.07 0.06
CA VAL A 60 9.73 8.83 0.44
C VAL A 60 10.75 7.89 1.08
N LEU A 61 10.44 7.42 2.28
CA LEU A 61 11.25 6.50 3.07
C LEU A 61 10.68 5.08 3.09
N GLY A 62 9.38 4.93 2.87
CA GLY A 62 8.74 3.63 2.76
C GLY A 62 7.37 3.67 2.11
N ILE A 63 7.00 2.53 1.51
CA ILE A 63 5.72 2.34 0.79
C ILE A 63 5.18 0.97 1.19
N ARG A 64 3.94 0.92 1.65
CA ARG A 64 3.22 -0.31 1.98
C ARG A 64 1.86 -0.32 1.32
N ILE A 65 1.43 -1.48 0.83
CA ILE A 65 0.06 -1.70 0.39
C ILE A 65 -0.67 -2.48 1.49
N ASN A 66 -1.81 -1.98 1.94
CA ASN A 66 -2.72 -2.65 2.86
C ASN A 66 -4.04 -2.98 2.12
N GLY A 67 -4.65 -4.10 2.51
CA GLY A 67 -6.00 -4.49 2.11
C GLY A 67 -6.95 -4.43 3.32
N TRP A 68 -8.19 -4.06 3.08
CA TRP A 68 -9.25 -4.07 4.09
C TRP A 68 -9.86 -5.46 4.16
N ASN A 69 -9.76 -6.11 5.33
CA ASN A 69 -10.43 -7.37 5.58
C ASN A 69 -11.79 -7.12 6.26
N PRO A 70 -12.92 -7.31 5.55
CA PRO A 70 -14.25 -7.14 6.11
C PRO A 70 -14.66 -8.26 7.08
N ILE A 71 -14.05 -9.44 7.00
CA ILE A 71 -14.35 -10.59 7.87
C ILE A 71 -13.91 -10.27 9.30
N THR A 72 -12.71 -9.71 9.45
CA THR A 72 -12.13 -9.34 10.74
C THR A 72 -12.30 -7.86 11.08
N ASN A 73 -12.83 -7.05 10.15
CA ASN A 73 -13.00 -5.59 10.27
C ASN A 73 -11.65 -4.87 10.56
N THR A 74 -10.59 -5.25 9.84
CA THR A 74 -9.22 -4.73 10.04
C THR A 74 -8.48 -4.50 8.73
N TRP A 75 -7.57 -3.53 8.72
CA TRP A 75 -6.56 -3.40 7.67
C TRP A 75 -5.43 -4.39 7.91
N LEU A 76 -5.06 -5.13 6.87
CA LEU A 76 -3.94 -6.07 6.88
C LEU A 76 -2.92 -5.68 5.82
N THR A 77 -1.64 -5.98 6.06
CA THR A 77 -0.60 -5.76 5.06
C THR A 77 -0.86 -6.67 3.86
N HIS A 78 -0.93 -6.12 2.66
CA HIS A 78 -1.19 -6.90 1.46
C HIS A 78 0.11 -7.24 0.71
N ALA A 79 1.10 -6.35 0.78
CA ALA A 79 2.37 -6.50 0.09
C ALA A 79 3.58 -6.15 0.97
N ASP A 80 4.72 -6.74 0.64
CA ASP A 80 5.99 -6.50 1.34
C ASP A 80 6.40 -5.02 1.30
N LEU A 81 6.96 -4.54 2.41
CA LEU A 81 7.36 -3.14 2.56
C LEU A 81 8.52 -2.80 1.62
N TRP A 82 8.33 -1.76 0.81
CA TRP A 82 9.47 -1.08 0.19
C TRP A 82 10.06 -0.05 1.15
N SER A 83 11.40 0.00 1.24
CA SER A 83 12.12 1.00 2.04
C SER A 83 13.27 1.60 1.27
N ALA A 84 13.37 2.94 1.27
CA ALA A 84 14.48 3.65 0.66
C ALA A 84 15.84 3.34 1.32
N ARG A 85 15.84 2.94 2.60
CA ARG A 85 17.08 2.61 3.34
C ARG A 85 17.57 1.18 3.07
N LYS A 86 16.64 0.28 2.72
CA LYS A 86 16.92 -1.13 2.45
C LYS A 86 16.03 -1.58 1.29
N PRO A 87 16.30 -1.09 0.05
CA PRO A 87 15.50 -1.46 -1.10
C PRO A 87 15.65 -2.96 -1.35
N SER A 88 14.53 -3.67 -1.46
CA SER A 88 14.47 -5.07 -1.85
C SER A 88 13.88 -5.18 -3.26
N PRO A 89 14.41 -6.04 -4.15
CA PRO A 89 13.75 -6.33 -5.42
C PRO A 89 12.35 -6.90 -5.21
N ASP A 90 12.15 -7.68 -4.15
CA ASP A 90 10.88 -8.33 -3.80
C ASP A 90 9.91 -7.41 -3.05
N ALA A 91 10.28 -6.14 -2.81
CA ALA A 91 9.37 -5.20 -2.19
C ALA A 91 8.16 -4.91 -3.07
N LEU A 92 7.00 -4.71 -2.46
CA LEU A 92 5.70 -4.63 -3.14
C LEU A 92 5.37 -5.94 -3.89
N THR A 93 5.79 -7.10 -3.38
CA THR A 93 5.22 -8.38 -3.77
C THR A 93 4.10 -8.75 -2.78
N PRO A 94 3.01 -9.40 -3.23
CA PRO A 94 1.97 -9.85 -2.32
C PRO A 94 2.54 -10.78 -1.25
N ILE A 95 2.22 -10.53 0.02
CA ILE A 95 2.60 -11.46 1.08
C ILE A 95 1.69 -12.70 1.02
N PRO A 96 2.16 -13.91 1.36
CA PRO A 96 1.33 -15.11 1.33
C PRO A 96 0.10 -15.05 2.25
N ALA A 97 -1.01 -15.67 1.85
CA ALA A 97 -2.28 -15.66 2.59
C ALA A 97 -2.16 -16.20 4.01
N ASP A 98 -1.35 -17.25 4.18
CA ASP A 98 -1.14 -17.99 5.42
C ASP A 98 -0.37 -17.19 6.48
N TRP A 99 0.32 -16.11 6.10
CA TRP A 99 1.01 -15.23 7.05
C TRP A 99 0.06 -14.51 8.01
N HIS A 100 -1.20 -14.31 7.63
CA HIS A 100 -2.14 -13.52 8.41
C HIS A 100 -2.69 -14.24 9.63
N GLY A 101 -2.74 -15.57 9.63
CA GLY A 101 -3.33 -16.36 10.71
C GLY A 101 -4.82 -16.08 10.95
N VAL A 102 -5.50 -15.42 10.00
CA VAL A 102 -6.92 -15.07 10.05
C VAL A 102 -7.57 -15.36 8.69
N PRO A 103 -8.89 -15.60 8.63
CA PRO A 103 -9.58 -15.77 7.35
C PRO A 103 -9.49 -14.49 6.52
N LEU A 104 -9.28 -14.67 5.21
CA LEU A 104 -9.24 -13.59 4.22
C LEU A 104 -10.44 -13.73 3.25
N PRO A 105 -10.89 -12.64 2.63
CA PRO A 105 -11.81 -12.69 1.50
C PRO A 105 -11.30 -13.59 0.36
N ASP A 106 -12.22 -14.25 -0.34
CA ASP A 106 -11.89 -15.14 -1.46
C ASP A 106 -11.15 -14.44 -2.62
N ASP A 107 -11.33 -13.13 -2.75
CA ASP A 107 -10.75 -12.28 -3.78
C ASP A 107 -9.56 -11.44 -3.30
N TRP A 108 -8.97 -11.77 -2.15
CA TRP A 108 -7.93 -10.95 -1.50
C TRP A 108 -6.72 -10.60 -2.37
N TYR A 109 -6.30 -11.49 -3.29
CA TYR A 109 -5.20 -11.27 -4.24
C TYR A 109 -5.66 -10.98 -5.67
N GLY A 110 -6.93 -10.62 -5.84
CA GLY A 110 -7.59 -10.64 -7.15
C GLY A 110 -8.00 -12.07 -7.51
N LYS A 111 -9.08 -12.22 -8.27
CA LYS A 111 -9.51 -13.53 -8.75
C LYS A 111 -8.38 -14.15 -9.57
N SER A 112 -7.82 -15.25 -9.09
CA SER A 112 -7.13 -16.18 -9.98
C SER A 112 -8.19 -16.74 -10.92
N THR A 113 -8.34 -16.15 -12.11
CA THR A 113 -8.98 -16.85 -13.23
C THR A 113 -7.98 -17.89 -13.73
N ALA A 114 -7.78 -18.94 -12.96
CA ALA A 114 -7.22 -20.18 -13.49
C ALA A 114 -8.31 -20.82 -14.35
N VAL A 115 -8.01 -20.89 -15.65
CA VAL A 115 -8.76 -21.59 -16.70
C VAL A 115 -8.69 -23.09 -16.48
#